data_AF-A0A9X1YA86-F1
#
_entry.id   AF-A0A9X1YA86-F1
#
_cell.length_a   1.000
_cell.length_b   1.000
_cell.length_c   1.000
_cell.angle_alpha   90.00
_cell.angle_beta   90.00
_cell.angle_gamma   90.00
#
_symmetry.space_group_name_H-M   'P 1'
#
loop_
_entity.id
_entity.type
_entity.pdbx_description
1 polymer ?
#
loop_
_entity_poly.entity_id
_entity_poly.type
_entity_poly.pdbx_seq_one_letter_code
_entity_poly.pdbx_strand_id
1 'polypeptide(L)'
;MTNEMRLPRNAKEGLIFMLIVSIISVNTIAPLIMGYEFGFSKENYLNTLRVIPFMWVIVLFLVNFVARPLVGKLVAKFTKPTDSFNAKTLFNIFFSVTILSICLTVIGAWVGQRQISLDPIREFFYHWPKNFFIAFWIETLLAQPIARFVLKTIHVKQAAKTANNVEA
;
A
#
# COMPACT_ATOMS: atom_id res chain seq x y z
N MET A 1 -14.10 -16.40 -4.08
CA MET A 1 -13.82 -15.09 -3.44
C MET A 1 -15.01 -14.12 -3.45
N THR A 2 -16.15 -14.48 -4.06
CA THR A 2 -17.24 -13.54 -4.40
C THR A 2 -18.16 -13.10 -3.25
N ASN A 3 -17.99 -13.62 -2.02
CA ASN A 3 -18.84 -13.24 -0.88
C ASN A 3 -18.09 -12.59 0.30
N GLU A 4 -16.86 -12.13 0.09
CA GLU A 4 -16.07 -11.51 1.16
C GLU A 4 -16.43 -10.03 1.33
N MET A 5 -16.99 -9.66 2.49
CA MET A 5 -17.32 -8.26 2.83
C MET A 5 -16.10 -7.33 2.92
N ARG A 6 -14.88 -7.88 2.84
CA ARG A 6 -13.61 -7.17 3.04
C ARG A 6 -12.87 -6.91 1.73
N LEU A 7 -13.49 -7.21 0.59
CA LEU A 7 -12.96 -6.97 -0.75
C LEU A 7 -13.85 -5.99 -1.51
N PRO A 8 -13.26 -5.15 -2.38
CA PRO A 8 -14.04 -4.28 -3.25
C PRO A 8 -14.82 -5.13 -4.27
N ARG A 9 -16.10 -4.84 -4.44
CA ARG A 9 -17.04 -5.51 -5.34
C ARG A 9 -17.20 -4.80 -6.68
N ASN A 10 -16.80 -3.53 -6.76
CA ASN A 10 -16.89 -2.70 -7.96
C ASN A 10 -15.70 -1.73 -8.06
N ALA A 11 -15.56 -1.06 -9.21
CA ALA A 11 -14.47 -0.13 -9.47
C ALA A 11 -14.42 1.05 -8.47
N LYS A 12 -15.58 1.53 -8.00
CA LYS A 12 -15.65 2.64 -7.02
C LYS A 12 -15.08 2.22 -5.67
N GLU A 13 -15.47 1.05 -5.17
CA GLU A 13 -14.90 0.49 -3.94
C GLU A 13 -13.41 0.16 -4.09
N GLY A 14 -12.99 -0.29 -5.27
CA GLY A 14 -11.58 -0.51 -5.58
C GLY A 14 -10.76 0.78 -5.50
N LEU A 15 -11.31 1.90 -6.00
CA LEU A 15 -10.70 3.22 -5.88
C LEU A 15 -10.65 3.69 -4.42
N ILE A 16 -11.74 3.59 -3.68
CA ILE A 16 -11.80 3.94 -2.25
C ILE A 16 -10.75 3.16 -1.46
N PHE A 17 -10.69 1.84 -1.69
CA PHE A 17 -9.72 0.97 -1.03
C PHE A 17 -8.29 1.41 -1.30
N MET A 18 -7.96 1.66 -2.58
CA MET A 18 -6.64 2.14 -2.99
C MET A 18 -6.29 3.50 -2.37
N LEU A 19 -7.25 4.43 -2.32
CA LEU A 19 -7.03 5.76 -1.74
C LEU A 19 -6.73 5.65 -0.25
N ILE A 20 -7.51 4.88 0.51
CA ILE A 20 -7.29 4.70 1.95
C ILE A 20 -5.91 4.11 2.22
N VAL A 21 -5.58 3.00 1.54
CA VAL A 21 -4.27 2.35 1.72
C VAL A 21 -3.15 3.33 1.35
N SER A 22 -3.21 3.94 0.17
CA SER A 22 -2.14 4.82 -0.31
C SER A 22 -1.94 6.04 0.59
N ILE A 23 -3.02 6.70 1.05
CA ILE A 23 -2.93 7.88 1.92
C ILE A 23 -2.32 7.52 3.27
N ILE A 24 -2.79 6.45 3.90
CA ILE A 24 -2.21 5.98 5.18
C ILE A 24 -0.73 5.68 4.98
N SER A 25 -0.40 4.91 3.94
CA SER A 25 0.96 4.46 3.67
C SER A 25 1.92 5.62 3.39
N VAL A 26 1.59 6.59 2.53
CA VAL A 26 2.53 7.70 2.25
C VAL A 26 2.72 8.64 3.43
N ASN A 27 1.69 8.83 4.27
CA ASN A 27 1.76 9.70 5.44
C ASN A 27 2.41 9.03 6.67
N THR A 28 2.65 7.73 6.63
CA THR A 28 3.28 6.99 7.74
C THR A 28 4.65 6.47 7.35
N ILE A 29 4.75 5.73 6.23
CA ILE A 29 5.98 5.09 5.78
C ILE A 29 7.04 6.13 5.42
N ALA A 30 6.69 7.15 4.64
CA ALA A 30 7.69 8.13 4.17
C ALA A 30 8.29 8.94 5.33
N PRO A 31 7.50 9.50 6.28
CA PRO A 31 8.06 10.14 7.47
C PRO A 31 8.92 9.21 8.34
N LEU A 32 8.54 7.94 8.49
CA LEU A 32 9.32 6.96 9.26
C LEU A 32 10.67 6.66 8.59
N ILE A 33 10.69 6.43 7.28
CA ILE A 33 11.93 6.18 6.53
C ILE A 33 12.83 7.41 6.57
N MET A 34 12.30 8.59 6.29
CA MET A 34 13.09 9.84 6.27
C MET A 34 13.60 10.22 7.66
N GLY A 35 12.78 10.05 8.69
CA GLY A 35 13.18 10.27 10.08
C GLY A 35 14.26 9.29 10.54
N TYR A 36 14.23 8.04 10.07
CA TYR A 36 15.30 7.09 10.33
C TYR A 36 16.59 7.45 9.59
N GLU A 37 16.49 7.92 8.34
CA GLU A 37 17.66 8.22 7.49
C GLU A 37 18.38 9.52 7.90
N PHE A 38 17.61 10.60 8.09
CA PHE A 38 18.16 11.95 8.30
C PHE A 38 17.97 12.46 9.73
N GLY A 39 17.31 11.66 10.59
CA GLY A 39 16.97 12.03 11.96
C GLY A 39 15.55 12.60 12.10
N PHE A 40 14.93 12.37 13.25
CA PHE A 40 13.60 12.90 13.58
C PHE A 40 13.70 14.37 14.02
N SER A 41 13.55 15.28 13.06
CA SER A 41 13.50 16.72 13.31
C SER A 41 12.28 17.35 12.63
N LYS A 42 11.85 18.51 13.14
CA LYS A 42 10.76 19.29 12.52
C LYS A 42 11.11 19.68 11.09
N GLU A 43 12.38 20.00 10.83
CA GLU A 43 12.87 20.35 9.50
C GLU A 43 12.76 19.17 8.52
N ASN A 44 13.23 17.99 8.90
CA ASN A 44 13.16 16.79 8.07
C ASN A 44 11.71 16.36 7.81
N TYR A 45 10.84 16.51 8.81
CA TYR A 45 9.41 16.26 8.66
C TYR A 45 8.77 17.21 7.63
N LEU A 46 9.03 18.52 7.74
CA LEU A 46 8.52 19.52 6.79
C LEU A 46 9.07 19.29 5.37
N ASN A 47 10.34 18.91 5.23
CA ASN A 47 10.93 18.55 3.95
C ASN A 47 10.25 17.30 3.36
N THR A 48 9.94 16.30 4.19
CA THR A 48 9.20 15.10 3.77
C THR A 48 7.79 15.44 3.29
N LEU A 49 7.07 16.32 3.99
CA LEU A 49 5.73 16.77 3.58
C LEU A 49 5.71 17.43 2.20
N ARG A 50 6.78 18.15 1.82
CA ARG A 50 6.89 18.74 0.47
C ARG A 50 7.04 17.70 -0.64
N VAL A 51 7.63 16.55 -0.33
CA VAL A 51 7.90 15.47 -1.28
C VAL A 51 6.72 14.50 -1.41
N ILE A 52 5.92 14.34 -0.34
CA ILE A 52 4.78 13.40 -0.28
C ILE A 52 3.81 13.52 -1.47
N PRO A 53 3.35 14.71 -1.91
CA PRO A 53 2.40 14.81 -3.01
C PRO A 53 2.93 14.19 -4.32
N PHE A 54 4.21 14.42 -4.62
CA PHE A 54 4.86 13.87 -5.80
C PHE A 54 5.08 12.35 -5.66
N MET A 55 5.54 11.92 -4.50
CA MET A 55 5.69 10.48 -4.20
C MET A 55 4.36 9.73 -4.26
N TRP A 56 3.27 10.34 -3.81
CA TRP A 56 1.96 9.72 -3.83
C TRP A 56 1.48 9.44 -5.27
N VAL A 57 1.69 10.39 -6.19
CA VAL A 57 1.39 10.17 -7.62
C VAL A 57 2.21 8.99 -8.16
N ILE A 58 3.52 8.95 -7.89
CA ILE A 58 4.40 7.84 -8.29
C ILE A 58 3.89 6.50 -7.74
N VAL A 59 3.50 6.46 -6.46
CA VAL A 59 2.95 5.25 -5.83
C VAL A 59 1.68 4.79 -6.54
N LEU A 60 0.75 5.70 -6.86
CA LEU A 60 -0.47 5.34 -7.59
C LEU A 60 -0.17 4.77 -8.98
N PHE A 61 0.82 5.33 -9.69
CA PHE A 61 1.29 4.79 -10.96
C PHE A 61 1.89 3.39 -10.78
N LEU A 62 2.85 3.22 -9.87
CA LEU A 62 3.50 1.93 -9.62
C LEU A 62 2.50 0.86 -9.18
N VAL A 63 1.54 1.20 -8.32
CA VAL A 63 0.49 0.27 -7.88
C VAL A 63 -0.30 -0.25 -9.08
N ASN A 64 -0.77 0.65 -9.95
CA ASN A 64 -1.66 0.27 -11.05
C ASN A 64 -0.94 -0.43 -12.20
N PHE A 65 0.24 0.05 -12.58
CA PHE A 65 0.93 -0.42 -13.78
C PHE A 65 2.00 -1.47 -13.51
N VAL A 66 2.55 -1.53 -12.29
CA VAL A 66 3.65 -2.46 -11.95
C VAL A 66 3.18 -3.51 -10.95
N ALA A 67 2.71 -3.09 -9.77
CA ALA A 67 2.40 -4.01 -8.69
C ALA A 67 1.18 -4.90 -9.01
N ARG A 68 0.04 -4.33 -9.40
CA ARG A 68 -1.20 -5.09 -9.69
C ARG A 68 -0.99 -6.28 -10.65
N PRO A 69 -0.40 -6.11 -11.85
CA PRO A 69 -0.22 -7.23 -12.78
C PRO A 69 0.77 -8.29 -12.26
N LEU A 70 1.84 -7.87 -11.57
CA LEU A 70 2.85 -8.78 -11.04
C LEU A 70 2.34 -9.56 -9.82
N VAL A 71 1.70 -8.86 -8.87
CA VAL A 71 1.11 -9.46 -7.66
C VAL A 71 0.07 -10.50 -8.05
N GLY A 72 -0.81 -10.20 -9.01
CA GLY A 72 -1.82 -11.16 -9.47
C GLY A 72 -1.21 -12.48 -9.95
N LYS A 73 -0.11 -12.41 -10.71
CA LYS A 73 0.63 -13.59 -11.19
C LYS A 73 1.31 -14.34 -10.05
N LEU A 74 1.95 -13.63 -9.12
CA LEU A 74 2.65 -14.25 -7.99
C LEU A 74 1.67 -14.91 -7.03
N VAL A 75 0.60 -14.23 -6.63
CA VAL A 75 -0.42 -14.80 -5.75
C VAL A 75 -1.04 -16.05 -6.37
N ALA A 76 -1.35 -16.04 -7.67
CA ALA A 76 -1.87 -17.22 -8.36
C ALA A 76 -0.88 -18.40 -8.38
N LYS A 77 0.44 -18.13 -8.37
CA LYS A 77 1.48 -19.15 -8.32
C LYS A 77 1.68 -19.74 -6.92
N PHE A 78 1.51 -18.93 -5.88
CA PHE A 78 1.80 -19.31 -4.48
C PHE A 78 0.57 -19.67 -3.65
N THR A 79 -0.64 -19.55 -4.19
CA THR A 79 -1.89 -19.86 -3.47
C THR A 79 -2.83 -20.75 -4.28
N LYS A 80 -3.62 -21.56 -3.58
CA LYS A 80 -4.67 -22.41 -4.16
C LYS A 80 -6.06 -21.81 -3.92
N PRO A 81 -7.07 -22.14 -4.75
CA PRO A 81 -8.44 -21.70 -4.53
C PRO A 81 -9.00 -22.05 -3.13
N THR A 82 -8.56 -23.17 -2.56
CA THR A 82 -8.92 -23.67 -1.22
C THR A 82 -8.28 -22.90 -0.07
N ASP A 83 -7.24 -22.11 -0.31
CA ASP A 83 -6.54 -21.39 0.75
C ASP A 83 -7.43 -20.31 1.37
N SER A 84 -7.21 -20.08 2.67
CA SER A 84 -7.99 -19.11 3.44
C SER A 84 -7.86 -17.70 2.88
N PHE A 85 -8.90 -16.89 3.11
CA PHE A 85 -8.91 -15.47 2.76
C PHE A 85 -7.70 -14.72 3.37
N ASN A 86 -7.36 -15.04 4.61
CA ASN A 86 -6.24 -14.40 5.31
C ASN A 86 -4.89 -14.76 4.68
N ALA A 87 -4.68 -16.02 4.29
CA ALA A 87 -3.45 -16.44 3.62
C ALA A 87 -3.27 -15.71 2.29
N LYS A 88 -4.31 -15.66 1.45
CA LYS A 88 -4.26 -14.96 0.16
C LYS A 88 -4.09 -13.46 0.34
N THR A 89 -4.66 -12.89 1.40
CA THR A 89 -4.47 -11.47 1.74
C THR A 89 -3.02 -11.21 2.13
N LEU A 90 -2.43 -12.04 2.98
CA LEU A 90 -1.03 -11.92 3.39
C LEU A 90 -0.09 -12.02 2.18
N PHE A 91 -0.30 -12.97 1.28
CA PHE A 91 0.50 -13.07 0.05
C PHE A 91 0.33 -11.85 -0.87
N ASN A 92 -0.89 -11.33 -1.01
CA ASN A 92 -1.11 -10.09 -1.75
C ASN A 92 -0.31 -8.93 -1.15
N ILE A 93 -0.37 -8.75 0.16
CA ILE A 93 0.36 -7.69 0.87
C ILE A 93 1.86 -7.89 0.69
N PHE A 94 2.36 -9.09 0.97
CA PHE A 94 3.77 -9.43 0.88
C PHE A 94 4.33 -9.13 -0.52
N PHE A 95 3.71 -9.64 -1.58
CA PHE A 95 4.19 -9.39 -2.94
C PHE A 95 4.04 -7.93 -3.36
N SER A 96 2.94 -7.27 -2.99
CA SER A 96 2.72 -5.85 -3.30
C SER A 96 3.78 -4.98 -2.66
N VAL A 97 4.03 -5.16 -1.37
CA VAL A 97 5.04 -4.40 -0.62
C VAL A 97 6.44 -4.73 -1.13
N THR A 98 6.73 -5.99 -1.45
CA THR A 98 8.03 -6.38 -2.02
C THR A 98 8.29 -5.63 -3.32
N ILE A 99 7.37 -5.69 -4.29
CA ILE A 99 7.54 -5.02 -5.59
C ILE A 99 7.66 -3.50 -5.41
N LEU A 100 6.75 -2.89 -4.66
CA LEU A 100 6.76 -1.45 -4.44
C LEU A 100 8.00 -0.99 -3.69
N SER A 101 8.45 -1.71 -2.66
CA SER A 101 9.65 -1.36 -1.89
C SER A 101 10.92 -1.41 -2.73
N ILE A 102 11.04 -2.39 -3.65
CA ILE A 102 12.17 -2.46 -4.60
C ILE A 102 12.18 -1.21 -5.47
N CYS A 103 11.04 -0.88 -6.11
CA CYS A 103 10.94 0.31 -6.96
C CYS A 103 11.18 1.61 -6.18
N LEU A 104 10.54 1.76 -5.02
CA LEU A 104 10.55 2.99 -4.24
C LEU A 104 11.84 3.20 -3.46
N THR A 105 12.65 2.18 -3.20
CA THR A 105 13.98 2.38 -2.62
C THR A 105 14.88 3.16 -3.57
N VAL A 106 14.79 2.90 -4.87
CA VAL A 106 15.55 3.65 -5.88
C VAL A 106 14.86 4.98 -6.21
N ILE A 107 13.59 4.93 -6.57
CA ILE A 107 12.84 6.11 -7.01
C ILE A 107 12.70 7.12 -5.87
N GLY A 108 12.41 6.66 -4.65
CA GLY A 108 12.25 7.52 -3.48
C GLY A 108 13.54 8.28 -3.15
N ALA A 109 14.71 7.65 -3.33
CA ALA A 109 15.99 8.32 -3.15
C ALA A 109 16.21 9.41 -4.21
N TRP A 110 15.92 9.12 -5.49
CA TRP A 110 16.03 10.15 -6.56
C TRP A 110 15.11 11.34 -6.32
N VAL A 111 13.88 11.08 -5.88
CA VAL A 111 12.93 12.15 -5.56
C VAL A 111 13.38 12.94 -4.33
N GLY A 112 13.81 12.27 -3.27
CA GLY A 112 14.27 12.90 -2.03
C GLY A 112 15.51 13.77 -2.25
N GLN A 113 16.48 13.28 -3.01
CA GLN A 113 17.72 14.00 -3.32
C GLN A 113 17.56 15.00 -4.49
N ARG A 114 16.43 14.96 -5.20
CA ARG A 114 16.15 15.76 -6.42
C ARG A 114 17.21 15.61 -7.51
N GLN A 115 17.90 14.48 -7.53
CA GLN A 115 18.93 14.14 -8.50
C GLN A 115 18.83 12.67 -8.87
N ILE A 116 19.15 12.34 -10.12
CA ILE A 116 19.26 10.95 -10.57
C ILE A 116 20.74 10.58 -10.45
N SER A 117 21.06 9.72 -9.48
CA SER A 117 22.40 9.17 -9.29
C SER A 117 22.37 7.64 -9.23
N LEU A 118 23.54 7.01 -9.31
CA LEU A 118 23.68 5.55 -9.16
C LEU A 118 23.79 5.11 -7.70
N ASP A 119 23.90 6.05 -6.75
CA ASP A 119 24.11 5.73 -5.34
C ASP A 119 22.97 4.89 -4.75
N PRO A 120 21.68 5.16 -5.04
CA PRO A 120 20.58 4.31 -4.55
C PRO A 120 20.62 2.87 -5.06
N ILE A 121 21.29 2.64 -6.20
CA ILE A 121 21.47 1.29 -6.76
C ILE A 121 22.66 0.60 -6.08
N ARG A 122 23.74 1.34 -5.82
CA ARG A 122 24.93 0.82 -5.13
C ARG A 122 24.62 0.45 -3.67
N GLU A 123 23.85 1.28 -2.99
CA GLU A 123 23.45 1.10 -1.59
C GLU A 123 22.11 0.37 -1.47
N PHE A 124 21.58 -0.16 -2.57
CA PHE A 124 20.24 -0.77 -2.61
C PHE A 124 20.05 -1.82 -1.50
N PHE A 125 20.99 -2.76 -1.37
CA PHE A 125 20.90 -3.84 -0.38
C PHE A 125 21.04 -3.36 1.06
N TYR A 126 21.58 -2.16 1.29
CA TYR A 126 21.64 -1.55 2.61
C TYR A 126 20.30 -0.90 2.98
N HIS A 127 19.69 -0.16 2.04
CA HIS A 127 18.45 0.59 2.31
C HIS A 127 17.17 -0.23 2.14
N TRP A 128 17.13 -1.12 1.15
CA TRP A 128 15.93 -1.86 0.77
C TRP A 128 15.35 -2.71 1.91
N PRO A 129 16.12 -3.54 2.65
CA PRO A 129 15.56 -4.37 3.71
C PRO A 129 14.85 -3.56 4.80
N LYS A 130 15.44 -2.43 5.20
CA LYS A 130 14.83 -1.49 6.16
C LYS A 130 13.52 -0.93 5.61
N ASN A 131 13.55 -0.38 4.40
CA ASN A 131 12.37 0.23 3.78
C ASN A 131 11.24 -0.78 3.59
N PHE A 132 11.58 -1.99 3.14
CA PHE A 132 10.66 -3.11 3.02
C PHE A 132 10.03 -3.46 4.38
N PHE A 133 10.83 -3.59 5.43
CA PHE A 133 10.33 -3.99 6.75
C PHE A 133 9.37 -2.97 7.34
N ILE A 134 9.72 -1.67 7.28
CA ILE A 134 8.84 -0.58 7.72
C ILE A 134 7.53 -0.62 6.93
N ALA A 135 7.62 -0.67 5.60
CA ALA A 135 6.44 -0.68 4.74
C ALA A 135 5.56 -1.92 4.99
N PHE A 136 6.17 -3.09 5.16
CA PHE A 136 5.46 -4.35 5.35
C PHE A 136 4.62 -4.36 6.61
N TRP A 137 5.18 -3.90 7.74
CA TRP A 137 4.44 -3.86 8.99
C TRP A 137 3.35 -2.79 9.01
N ILE A 138 3.62 -1.61 8.44
CA ILE A 138 2.60 -0.57 8.32
C ILE A 138 1.44 -1.04 7.42
N GLU A 139 1.73 -1.67 6.29
CA GLU A 139 0.69 -2.20 5.40
C GLU A 139 -0.11 -3.31 6.07
N THR A 140 0.57 -4.27 6.70
CA THR A 140 -0.07 -5.44 7.29
C THR A 140 -0.90 -5.11 8.52
N LEU A 141 -0.42 -4.21 9.38
CA LEU A 141 -1.05 -3.90 10.68
C LEU A 141 -1.99 -2.70 10.63
N LEU A 142 -1.76 -1.75 9.72
CA LEU A 142 -2.47 -0.47 9.73
C LEU A 142 -3.26 -0.25 8.43
N ALA A 143 -2.57 -0.10 7.30
CA ALA A 143 -3.23 0.36 6.06
C ALA A 143 -4.28 -0.64 5.55
N GLN A 144 -3.91 -1.92 5.46
CA GLN A 144 -4.81 -2.97 4.94
C GLN A 144 -5.97 -3.26 5.90
N PRO A 145 -5.77 -3.41 7.22
CA PRO A 145 -6.88 -3.60 8.16
C PRO A 145 -7.88 -2.45 8.14
N ILE A 146 -7.41 -1.19 8.14
CA ILE A 146 -8.30 -0.01 8.12
C ILE A 146 -9.10 0.03 6.81
N ALA A 147 -8.45 -0.15 5.66
CA ALA A 147 -9.14 -0.14 4.37
C ALA A 147 -10.21 -1.24 4.27
N ARG A 148 -9.90 -2.45 4.77
CA ARG A 148 -10.85 -3.57 4.80
C ARG A 148 -12.00 -3.34 5.78
N PHE A 149 -11.75 -2.70 6.91
CA PHE A 149 -12.78 -2.33 7.87
C PHE A 149 -13.77 -1.32 7.28
N VAL A 150 -13.27 -0.32 6.56
CA VAL A 150 -14.11 0.66 5.86
C VAL A 150 -14.99 -0.03 4.81
N LEU A 151 -14.44 -0.93 3.99
CA LEU A 151 -15.24 -1.71 3.04
C LEU A 151 -16.30 -2.57 3.73
N LYS A 152 -15.95 -3.25 4.83
CA LYS A 152 -16.91 -4.03 5.62
C LYS A 152 -18.07 -3.14 6.10
N THR A 153 -17.77 -1.93 6.56
CA THR A 153 -18.77 -0.97 7.04
C THR A 153 -19.70 -0.51 5.92
N ILE A 154 -19.15 -0.22 4.74
CA ILE A 154 -19.93 0.14 3.55
C ILE A 154 -20.89 -0.99 3.18
N HIS A 155 -20.41 -2.24 3.13
CA HIS A 155 -21.24 -3.39 2.77
C HIS A 155 -22.34 -3.68 3.78
N VAL A 156 -22.07 -3.57 5.09
CA VAL A 156 -23.09 -3.74 6.14
C VAL A 156 -24.19 -2.68 6.01
N LYS A 157 -23.82 -1.42 5.76
CA LYS A 157 -24.80 -0.34 5.55
C LYS A 157 -25.63 -0.55 4.29
N GLN A 158 -25.03 -1.04 3.20
CA GLN A 158 -25.75 -1.38 1.98
C GLN A 158 -26.76 -2.51 2.23
N ALA A 159 -26.36 -3.58 2.94
CA ALA A 159 -27.25 -4.69 3.25
C ALA A 159 -28.44 -4.25 4.12
N ALA A 160 -28.22 -3.43 5.14
CA ALA A 160 -29.29 -2.88 5.97
C ALA A 160 -30.27 -2.00 5.18
N LYS A 161 -29.75 -1.16 4.26
CA LYS A 161 -30.60 -0.33 3.39
C LYS A 161 -31.44 -1.16 2.43
N THR A 162 -30.87 -2.23 1.88
CA THR A 162 -31.61 -3.16 1.01
C THR A 162 -32.70 -3.90 1.78
N ALA A 163 -32.45 -4.34 3.02
CA ALA A 163 -33.46 -4.98 3.85
C ALA A 163 -34.64 -4.04 4.14
N ASN A 164 -34.37 -2.80 4.57
CA ASN A 164 -35.40 -1.80 4.86
C ASN A 164 -36.25 -1.42 3.63
N ASN A 165 -35.69 -1.50 2.43
CA ASN A 165 -36.41 -1.20 1.18
C ASN A 165 -37.28 -2.36 0.69
N VAL A 166 -37.12 -3.57 1.23
CA VAL A 166 -37.95 -4.75 0.89
C VAL A 166 -39.13 -4.88 1.87
N GLU A 167 -38.99 -4.32 3.08
CA GLU A 167 -40.04 -4.30 4.11
C GLU A 167 -40.99 -3.08 4.01
N ALA A 168 -40.71 -2.13 3.11
CA ALA A 168 -41.50 -0.91 2.85
C ALA A 168 -42.24 -1.00 1.50
#